data_AF-A0A139DPP7-F1
#
_entry.id   AF-A0A139DPP7-F1
#
_cell.length_a   1.000
_cell.length_b   1.000
_cell.length_c   1.000
_cell.angle_alpha   90.00
_cell.angle_beta   90.00
_cell.angle_gamma   90.00
#
_symmetry.space_group_name_H-M   'P 1'
#
loop_
_entity.id
_entity.type
_entity.pdbx_description
1 polymer ?
#
loop_
_entity_poly.entity_id
_entity_poly.type
_entity_poly.pdbx_seq_one_letter_code
_entity_poly.pdbx_strand_id
1 'polypeptide(L)'
;MTTYLSTFAKYATFQGRARRFEFGIFFLINVIIAFVLGFFDGLMGTPLAAIFNLIILCPSLAVGSRRLHDMGYSGWWQLLYLLPLVGFVVMLVLAFKDGTPGENRFGPDPKGRVGTQPQAQAQAETDTTTANNASTEGEKDTGPASA
;
A
#
# COMPACT_ATOMS: atom_id res chain seq x y z
N MET A 1 -17.24 -20.31 -18.72
CA MET A 1 -17.82 -19.07 -19.28
C MET A 1 -18.36 -18.16 -18.16
N THR A 2 -17.52 -17.72 -17.23
CA THR A 2 -17.93 -16.92 -16.05
C THR A 2 -16.92 -15.80 -15.71
N THR A 3 -15.99 -15.52 -16.62
CA THR A 3 -14.84 -14.64 -16.35
C THR A 3 -15.16 -13.16 -16.57
N TYR A 4 -16.08 -12.83 -17.48
CA TYR A 4 -16.34 -11.44 -17.87
C TYR A 4 -17.18 -10.66 -16.84
N LEU A 5 -18.16 -11.33 -16.23
CA LEU A 5 -19.01 -10.76 -15.17
C LEU A 5 -18.29 -10.72 -13.80
N SER A 6 -17.32 -11.61 -13.57
CA SER A 6 -16.54 -11.62 -12.32
C SER A 6 -15.52 -10.49 -12.23
N THR A 7 -15.03 -9.96 -13.37
CA THR A 7 -14.24 -8.72 -13.42
C THR A 7 -15.04 -7.48 -13.03
N PHE A 8 -16.32 -7.40 -13.41
CA PHE A 8 -17.22 -6.34 -12.93
C PHE A 8 -17.65 -6.55 -11.47
N ALA A 9 -17.77 -7.81 -10.99
CA ALA A 9 -18.03 -8.09 -9.58
C ALA A 9 -16.85 -7.73 -8.66
N LYS A 10 -15.61 -7.77 -9.17
CA LYS A 10 -14.39 -7.38 -8.43
C LYS A 10 -14.08 -5.88 -8.45
N TYR A 11 -14.81 -5.10 -9.25
CA TYR A 11 -14.64 -3.65 -9.35
C TYR A 11 -15.04 -2.92 -8.06
N ALA A 12 -15.99 -3.48 -7.30
CA ALA A 12 -16.43 -2.98 -6.00
C ALA A 12 -15.85 -3.76 -4.81
N THR A 13 -14.81 -4.56 -5.03
CA THR A 13 -14.14 -5.25 -3.92
C THR A 13 -13.13 -4.29 -3.30
N PHE A 14 -13.51 -3.70 -2.17
CA PHE A 14 -12.63 -2.89 -1.33
C PHE A 14 -11.57 -3.74 -0.59
N GLN A 15 -11.68 -5.05 -0.68
CA GLN A 15 -10.82 -6.02 -0.01
C GLN A 15 -9.57 -6.34 -0.85
N GLY A 16 -8.45 -6.56 -0.16
CA GLY A 16 -7.16 -6.90 -0.76
C GLY A 16 -6.26 -5.71 -1.06
N ARG A 17 -5.19 -5.98 -1.82
CA ARG A 17 -4.07 -5.08 -2.07
C ARG A 17 -3.89 -4.83 -3.57
N ALA A 18 -3.76 -3.57 -3.97
CA ALA A 18 -3.55 -3.20 -5.39
C ALA A 18 -2.09 -2.86 -5.66
N ARG A 19 -1.57 -3.33 -6.79
CA ARG A 19 -0.19 -3.06 -7.20
C ARG A 19 -0.02 -1.61 -7.64
N ARG A 20 1.18 -1.04 -7.42
CA ARG A 20 1.55 0.31 -7.86
C ARG A 20 1.30 0.55 -9.36
N PHE A 21 1.52 -0.46 -10.19
CA PHE A 21 1.34 -0.38 -11.64
C PHE A 21 -0.14 -0.32 -12.04
N GLU A 22 -0.99 -1.11 -11.39
CA GLU A 22 -2.44 -1.10 -11.61
C GLU A 22 -3.03 0.25 -11.21
N PHE A 23 -2.64 0.76 -10.03
CA PHE A 23 -3.04 2.10 -9.57
C PHE A 23 -2.51 3.19 -10.49
N GLY A 24 -1.23 3.12 -10.89
CA GLY A 24 -0.59 4.12 -11.74
C GLY A 24 -1.22 4.23 -13.13
N ILE A 25 -1.51 3.09 -13.78
CA ILE A 25 -2.21 3.09 -15.07
C ILE A 25 -3.63 3.64 -14.94
N PHE A 26 -4.37 3.20 -13.90
CA PHE A 26 -5.71 3.72 -13.64
C PHE A 26 -5.69 5.24 -13.47
N PHE A 27 -4.77 5.76 -12.66
CA PHE A 27 -4.60 7.20 -12.45
C PHE A 27 -4.24 7.93 -13.75
N LEU A 28 -3.29 7.42 -14.52
CA LEU A 28 -2.84 8.04 -15.77
C LEU A 28 -3.96 8.12 -16.82
N ILE A 29 -4.72 7.04 -17.00
CA ILE A 29 -5.86 7.01 -17.91
C ILE A 29 -6.91 8.04 -17.49
N ASN A 30 -7.22 8.13 -16.18
CA ASN A 30 -8.15 9.13 -15.66
C ASN A 30 -7.69 10.56 -15.90
N VAL A 31 -6.39 10.85 -15.72
CA VAL A 31 -5.83 12.17 -16.01
C VAL A 31 -5.99 12.52 -17.49
N ILE A 32 -5.69 11.59 -18.41
CA ILE A 32 -5.84 11.81 -19.85
C ILE A 32 -7.31 12.06 -20.20
N ILE A 33 -8.24 11.23 -19.71
CA ILE A 33 -9.67 11.40 -19.97
C ILE A 33 -10.16 12.74 -19.41
N ALA A 34 -9.74 13.12 -18.20
CA ALA A 34 -10.10 14.41 -17.61
C ALA A 34 -9.64 15.60 -18.46
N PHE A 35 -8.43 15.56 -19.03
CA PHE A 35 -7.95 16.60 -19.94
C PHE A 35 -8.78 16.67 -21.23
N VAL A 36 -9.09 15.53 -21.84
CA VAL A 36 -9.89 15.48 -23.07
C VAL A 36 -11.31 16.00 -22.81
N LEU A 37 -11.98 15.50 -21.77
CA LEU A 37 -13.34 15.94 -21.43
C LEU A 37 -13.37 17.41 -21.01
N GLY A 38 -12.41 17.88 -20.22
CA GLY A 38 -12.31 19.28 -19.84
C GLY A 38 -12.10 20.22 -21.02
N PHE A 39 -11.34 19.79 -22.03
CA PHE A 39 -11.17 20.54 -23.27
C PHE A 39 -12.49 20.68 -24.04
N PHE A 40 -13.25 19.59 -24.19
CA PHE A 40 -14.56 19.62 -24.86
C PHE A 40 -15.61 20.41 -24.07
N ASP A 41 -15.67 20.25 -22.75
CA ASP A 41 -16.58 21.00 -21.88
C ASP A 41 -16.29 22.51 -21.95
N GLY A 42 -15.01 22.91 -21.99
CA GLY A 42 -14.62 24.32 -22.14
C GLY A 42 -14.99 24.91 -23.51
N LEU A 43 -14.99 24.11 -24.57
CA LEU A 43 -15.32 24.57 -25.93
C LEU A 43 -16.83 24.57 -26.21
N MET A 44 -17.54 23.55 -25.74
CA MET A 44 -18.95 23.30 -26.07
C MET A 44 -19.92 23.63 -24.93
N GLY A 45 -19.43 23.92 -23.73
CA GLY A 45 -20.27 24.17 -22.54
C GLY A 45 -21.02 22.91 -22.06
N THR A 46 -20.52 21.72 -22.39
CA THR A 46 -21.13 20.45 -21.98
C THR A 46 -20.75 20.06 -20.55
N PRO A 47 -21.52 19.18 -19.88
CA PRO A 47 -21.17 18.65 -18.56
C PRO A 47 -20.54 17.25 -18.62
N LEU A 48 -19.78 16.92 -19.67
CA LEU A 48 -19.30 15.54 -19.90
C LEU A 48 -18.32 15.09 -18.80
N ALA A 49 -17.43 15.97 -18.36
CA ALA A 49 -16.51 15.68 -17.27
C ALA A 49 -17.24 15.43 -15.95
N ALA A 50 -18.33 16.15 -15.67
CA ALA A 50 -19.13 15.96 -14.47
C ALA A 50 -19.80 14.57 -14.45
N ILE A 51 -20.38 14.16 -15.58
CA ILE A 51 -21.01 12.85 -15.73
C ILE A 51 -19.96 11.73 -15.59
N PHE A 52 -18.81 11.88 -16.26
CA PHE A 52 -17.73 10.91 -16.16
C PHE A 52 -17.22 10.74 -14.72
N ASN A 53 -17.04 11.84 -13.98
CA ASN A 53 -16.62 11.81 -12.58
C ASN A 53 -17.59 11.01 -11.69
N LEU A 54 -18.90 11.08 -11.94
CA LEU A 54 -19.89 10.29 -11.21
C LEU A 54 -19.76 8.78 -11.49
N ILE A 55 -19.54 8.41 -12.75
CA ILE A 55 -19.38 7.00 -13.15
C ILE A 55 -18.11 6.41 -12.54
N ILE A 56 -17.01 7.16 -12.54
CA ILE A 56 -15.70 6.71 -12.06
C ILE A 56 -15.50 6.94 -10.55
N LEU A 57 -16.47 7.48 -9.84
CA LEU A 57 -16.35 7.71 -8.39
C LEU A 57 -16.15 6.39 -7.62
N CYS A 58 -17.06 5.44 -7.81
CA CYS A 58 -17.01 4.13 -7.16
C CYS A 58 -15.68 3.35 -7.39
N PRO A 59 -15.17 3.19 -8.62
CA PRO A 59 -13.89 2.49 -8.82
C PRO A 59 -12.71 3.26 -8.27
N SER A 60 -12.72 4.59 -8.34
CA SER A 60 -11.62 5.40 -7.82
C SER A 60 -11.49 5.19 -6.32
N LEU A 61 -12.63 5.10 -5.62
CA LEU A 61 -12.68 4.73 -4.22
C LEU A 61 -12.18 3.29 -4.00
N ALA A 62 -12.67 2.31 -4.76
CA ALA A 62 -12.27 0.90 -4.58
C ALA A 62 -10.78 0.61 -4.91
N VAL A 63 -10.21 1.26 -5.91
CA VAL A 63 -8.80 1.10 -6.29
C VAL A 63 -7.90 1.83 -5.30
N GLY A 64 -8.26 3.06 -4.91
CA GLY A 64 -7.47 3.79 -3.93
C GLY A 64 -7.51 3.19 -2.52
N SER A 65 -8.61 2.54 -2.10
CA SER A 65 -8.68 1.86 -0.80
C SER A 65 -7.72 0.66 -0.79
N ARG A 66 -7.74 -0.17 -1.83
CA ARG A 66 -6.80 -1.30 -2.00
C ARG A 66 -5.35 -0.83 -2.11
N ARG A 67 -5.11 0.35 -2.66
CA ARG A 67 -3.77 0.93 -2.71
C ARG A 67 -3.28 1.37 -1.34
N LEU A 68 -4.13 2.05 -0.57
CA LEU A 68 -3.83 2.41 0.82
C LEU A 68 -3.61 1.18 1.69
N HIS A 69 -4.41 0.14 1.50
CA HIS A 69 -4.25 -1.16 2.15
C HIS A 69 -2.90 -1.81 1.82
N ASP A 70 -2.39 -1.66 0.59
CA ASP A 70 -1.06 -2.18 0.21
C ASP A 70 0.10 -1.50 0.98
N MET A 71 -0.11 -0.31 1.53
CA MET A 71 0.86 0.38 2.39
C MET A 71 0.50 0.31 3.88
N GLY A 72 -0.53 -0.45 4.25
CA GLY A 72 -0.96 -0.60 5.64
C GLY A 72 -1.82 0.54 6.19
N TYR A 73 -2.24 1.52 5.37
CA TYR A 73 -3.16 2.59 5.79
C TYR A 73 -4.63 2.15 5.65
N SER A 74 -5.54 2.85 6.34
CA SER A 74 -6.98 2.64 6.16
C SER A 74 -7.49 3.33 4.88
N GLY A 75 -8.54 2.79 4.26
CA GLY A 75 -9.19 3.41 3.09
C GLY A 75 -9.74 4.81 3.36
N TRP A 76 -9.98 5.19 4.62
CA TRP A 76 -10.44 6.53 5.00
C TRP A 76 -9.46 7.66 4.67
N TRP A 77 -8.18 7.35 4.47
CA TRP A 77 -7.19 8.35 4.03
C TRP A 77 -7.52 8.95 2.64
N GLN A 78 -8.42 8.32 1.87
CA GLN A 78 -8.92 8.87 0.61
C GLN A 78 -9.69 10.19 0.77
N LEU A 79 -10.17 10.54 1.97
CA LEU A 79 -10.81 11.84 2.21
C LEU A 79 -9.89 13.02 1.90
N LEU A 80 -8.56 12.83 1.97
CA LEU A 80 -7.58 13.83 1.56
C LEU A 80 -7.65 14.17 0.06
N TYR A 81 -8.27 13.31 -0.77
CA TYR A 81 -8.48 13.59 -2.19
C TYR A 81 -9.44 14.74 -2.45
N LEU A 82 -10.30 15.06 -1.47
CA LEU A 82 -11.25 16.17 -1.59
C LEU A 82 -10.57 17.54 -1.61
N LEU A 83 -9.32 17.63 -1.14
CA LEU A 83 -8.51 18.83 -1.30
C LEU A 83 -7.79 18.75 -2.65
N PRO A 84 -7.99 19.68 -3.59
CA PRO A 84 -7.47 19.55 -4.96
C PRO A 84 -5.94 19.38 -5.01
N LEU A 85 -5.20 20.23 -4.29
CA LEU A 85 -3.74 20.19 -4.27
C LEU A 85 -3.20 19.00 -3.46
N VAL A 86 -3.74 18.80 -2.25
CA VAL A 86 -3.31 17.71 -1.36
C VAL A 86 -3.65 16.36 -1.98
N GLY A 87 -4.84 16.22 -2.54
CA GLY A 87 -5.32 15.01 -3.20
C GLY A 87 -4.47 14.61 -4.38
N PHE A 88 -4.06 15.58 -5.21
CA PHE A 88 -3.14 15.33 -6.31
C PHE A 88 -1.77 14.84 -5.81
N VAL A 89 -1.19 15.51 -4.80
CA VAL A 89 0.09 15.08 -4.20
C VAL A 89 -0.02 13.68 -3.60
N VAL A 90 -1.09 13.39 -2.87
CA VAL A 90 -1.31 12.05 -2.28
C VAL A 90 -1.42 11.01 -3.40
N MET A 91 -2.19 11.26 -4.46
CA MET A 91 -2.26 10.37 -5.63
C MET A 91 -0.88 10.07 -6.24
N LEU A 92 -0.03 11.09 -6.39
CA LEU A 92 1.34 10.89 -6.85
C LEU A 92 2.14 10.01 -5.89
N VAL A 93 2.10 10.30 -4.59
CA VAL A 93 2.79 9.47 -3.57
C VAL A 93 2.30 8.03 -3.64
N LEU A 94 0.99 7.79 -3.79
CA LEU A 94 0.42 6.45 -3.91
C LEU A 94 0.87 5.74 -5.20
N ALA A 95 1.08 6.47 -6.29
CA ALA A 95 1.57 5.92 -7.55
C ALA A 95 3.03 5.47 -7.48
N PHE A 96 3.88 6.21 -6.75
CA PHE A 96 5.33 5.95 -6.72
C PHE A 96 5.83 5.18 -5.50
N LYS A 97 5.21 5.34 -4.32
CA LYS A 97 5.68 4.72 -3.07
C LYS A 97 5.52 3.20 -3.13
N ASP A 98 6.50 2.43 -2.66
CA ASP A 98 6.36 0.98 -2.61
C ASP A 98 5.43 0.50 -1.49
N GLY A 99 4.69 -0.58 -1.74
CA GLY A 99 3.85 -1.26 -0.76
C GLY A 99 4.66 -2.07 0.25
N THR A 100 4.05 -2.40 1.39
CA THR A 100 4.68 -3.14 2.49
C THR A 100 5.11 -4.54 2.02
N PRO A 101 6.38 -4.96 2.16
CA PRO A 101 6.80 -6.33 1.85
C PRO A 101 6.21 -7.33 2.86
N GLY A 102 5.86 -8.53 2.40
CA GLY A 102 5.24 -9.56 3.24
C GLY A 102 3.74 -9.36 3.49
N GLU A 103 3.17 -10.22 4.33
CA GLU A 103 1.78 -10.12 4.76
C GLU A 103 1.52 -8.86 5.58
N ASN A 104 0.35 -8.25 5.34
CA ASN A 104 -0.16 -7.18 6.19
C ASN A 104 -1.60 -7.51 6.62
N ARG A 105 -2.20 -6.66 7.46
CA ARG A 105 -3.58 -6.85 7.97
C ARG A 105 -4.67 -6.93 6.88
N PHE A 106 -4.34 -6.60 5.64
CA PHE A 106 -5.24 -6.61 4.48
C PHE A 106 -4.94 -7.75 3.49
N GLY A 107 -3.96 -8.62 3.80
CA GLY A 107 -3.68 -9.84 3.05
C GLY A 107 -2.21 -9.99 2.58
N PRO A 108 -1.94 -11.06 1.81
CA PRO A 108 -0.61 -11.41 1.34
C PRO A 108 -0.04 -10.39 0.35
N ASP A 109 1.31 -10.29 0.28
CA ASP A 109 1.99 -9.39 -0.65
C ASP A 109 1.64 -9.75 -2.10
N PRO A 110 1.07 -8.83 -2.90
CA PRO A 110 0.82 -9.07 -4.32
C PRO A 110 2.11 -9.29 -5.14
N LYS A 111 3.29 -8.95 -4.59
CA LYS A 111 4.60 -9.28 -5.18
C LYS A 111 5.22 -10.57 -4.64
N GLY A 112 4.59 -11.24 -3.68
CA GLY A 112 5.11 -12.46 -3.06
C GLY A 112 6.46 -12.28 -2.36
N ARG A 113 6.82 -11.06 -1.95
CA ARG A 113 8.07 -10.83 -1.22
C ARG A 113 7.93 -11.41 0.18
N VAL A 114 8.90 -12.23 0.60
CA VAL A 114 9.02 -12.64 2.00
C VAL A 114 9.32 -11.38 2.80
N GLY A 115 8.48 -11.06 3.78
CA GLY A 115 8.65 -9.86 4.57
C GLY A 115 9.95 -9.92 5.36
N THR A 116 10.97 -9.18 4.94
CA THR A 116 12.11 -8.88 5.80
C THR A 116 11.61 -7.86 6.83
N GLN A 117 10.96 -8.35 7.88
CA GLN A 117 10.58 -7.50 9.00
C GLN A 117 11.86 -7.00 9.69
N PRO A 118 11.90 -5.74 10.17
CA PRO A 118 12.94 -5.26 11.09
C PRO A 118 13.06 -6.07 12.40
N GLN A 119 12.17 -7.05 12.63
CA GLN A 119 12.24 -7.96 13.78
C GLN A 119 13.42 -8.94 13.75
N ALA A 120 14.01 -9.19 12.57
CA ALA A 120 15.23 -10.00 12.48
C ALA A 120 16.43 -9.31 13.14
N GLN A 121 16.45 -7.97 13.21
CA GLN A 121 17.50 -7.22 13.91
C GLN A 121 17.27 -7.24 15.42
N ALA A 122 16.01 -7.21 15.88
CA ALA A 122 15.69 -7.32 17.31
C ALA A 122 15.98 -8.72 17.87
N GLN A 123 15.72 -9.79 17.11
CA GLN A 123 16.06 -11.16 17.52
C GLN A 123 17.57 -11.43 17.44
N ALA A 124 18.25 -10.92 16.41
CA ALA A 124 19.71 -11.01 16.33
C ALA A 124 20.41 -10.27 17.49
N GLU A 125 19.90 -9.12 17.91
CA GLU A 125 20.43 -8.37 19.07
C GLU A 125 20.13 -9.08 20.41
N THR A 126 18.99 -9.76 20.52
CA THR A 126 18.64 -10.57 21.71
C THR A 126 19.47 -11.86 21.79
N ASP A 127 19.73 -12.51 20.65
CA ASP A 127 20.55 -13.72 20.57
C ASP A 127 22.04 -13.42 20.82
N THR A 128 22.54 -12.29 20.32
CA THR A 128 23.94 -11.87 20.57
C THR A 128 24.14 -11.44 22.03
N THR A 129 23.14 -10.79 22.63
CA THR A 129 23.20 -10.39 24.05
C THR A 129 23.10 -11.60 24.99
N THR A 130 22.29 -12.61 24.64
CA THR A 130 22.16 -13.86 25.41
C THR A 130 23.43 -14.71 25.32
N ALA A 131 24.06 -14.77 24.14
CA ALA A 131 25.31 -15.50 23.93
C ALA A 131 26.50 -14.90 24.70
N ASN A 132 26.62 -13.56 24.74
CA ASN A 132 27.73 -12.89 25.42
C ASN A 132 27.64 -12.96 26.95
N ASN A 133 26.42 -13.01 27.51
CA ASN A 133 26.21 -13.09 28.96
C ASN A 133 26.45 -14.53 29.49
N ALA A 134 26.25 -15.55 28.66
CA ALA A 134 26.55 -16.95 28.99
C ALA A 134 28.05 -17.26 29.06
N SER A 135 28.88 -16.52 28.31
CA SER A 135 30.35 -16.66 28.35
C SER A 135 31.01 -16.02 29.58
N THR A 136 30.31 -15.16 30.32
CA THR A 136 30.85 -14.49 31.51
C THR A 136 30.57 -15.22 32.84
N GLU A 137 29.68 -16.21 32.87
CA GLU A 137 29.36 -16.97 34.10
C GLU A 137 30.23 -18.22 34.30
N GLY A 138 31.03 -18.62 33.30
CA GLY A 138 31.88 -19.83 33.35
C GLY A 138 33.25 -19.64 34.02
N GLU A 139 33.65 -18.41 34.40
CA GLU A 139 34.99 -18.11 34.89
C GLU A 139 35.00 -17.58 36.33
N LYS A 140 34.35 -18.31 37.25
CA LYS A 140 34.45 -18.07 38.70
C LYS A 140 34.31 -19.35 39.50
N ASP A 141 35.15 -20.35 39.26
CA ASP A 141 35.60 -21.20 40.36
C ASP A 141 36.83 -22.01 39.98
N THR A 142 37.91 -21.81 40.74
CA THR A 142 39.01 -22.74 41.05
C THR A 142 40.21 -21.93 41.56
N GLY A 143 40.02 -21.23 42.67
CA GLY A 143 41.13 -20.82 43.53
C GLY A 143 41.51 -22.02 44.42
N PRO A 144 42.75 -22.55 44.37
CA PRO A 144 43.09 -23.78 45.07
C PRO A 144 43.13 -23.56 46.59
N ALA A 145 42.48 -24.48 47.31
CA ALA A 145 42.66 -24.67 48.74
C ALA A 145 44.03 -25.30 49.02
N SER A 146 44.91 -24.57 49.71
CA SER A 146 46.04 -25.04 50.53
C SER A 146 46.57 -23.84 51.31
N ALA A 147 46.94 -23.86 52.59
CA ALA A 147 47.04 -24.87 53.63
C ALA A 147 47.03 -24.13 54.99
#